data_AF-A0A1C5GB23-F1
#
_entry.id   AF-A0A1C5GB23-F1
#
_cell.length_a   1.000
_cell.length_b   1.000
_cell.length_c   1.000
_cell.angle_alpha   90.00
_cell.angle_beta   90.00
_cell.angle_gamma   90.00
#
_symmetry.space_group_name_H-M   'P 1'
#
loop_
_entity.id
_entity.type
_entity.pdbx_description
1 polymer ?
#
loop_
_entity_poly.entity_id
_entity_poly.type
_entity_poly.pdbx_seq_one_letter_code
_entity_poly.pdbx_strand_id
1 'polypeptide(L)'
;MPHDQVLDDAIEAIVVDEQHSAFLAVIEDETPLPAAGTLLGSPVTVTSIDYTKEARGLVATCQGPDGTGEVTLADLAFSPDTVTAWIHAAYRRYLGLTPFPARPRPEWTWPSTWRCLSAGGRTRPAAR
;
A
#
# COMPACT_ATOMS: atom_id res chain seq x y z
N MET A 1 -10.47 -16.56 -10.79
CA MET A 1 -11.52 -15.94 -9.94
C MET A 1 -11.89 -14.58 -10.55
N PRO A 2 -13.14 -14.11 -10.50
CA PRO A 2 -13.56 -12.87 -11.19
C PRO A 2 -12.93 -11.56 -10.69
N HIS A 3 -11.96 -11.62 -9.77
CA HIS A 3 -11.22 -10.48 -9.22
C HIS A 3 -9.74 -10.44 -9.63
N ASP A 4 -9.23 -11.47 -10.29
CA ASP A 4 -7.82 -11.57 -10.66
C ASP A 4 -7.43 -10.51 -11.70
N GLN A 5 -8.24 -10.37 -12.77
CA GLN A 5 -8.00 -9.37 -13.83
C GLN A 5 -8.02 -7.94 -13.29
N VAL A 6 -8.94 -7.62 -12.39
CA VAL A 6 -9.07 -6.26 -11.82
C VAL A 6 -7.86 -5.91 -10.95
N LEU A 7 -7.25 -6.91 -10.29
CA LEU A 7 -6.00 -6.72 -9.56
C LEU A 7 -4.80 -6.59 -10.51
N ASP A 8 -4.77 -7.36 -11.60
CA ASP A 8 -3.73 -7.25 -12.63
C ASP A 8 -3.75 -5.85 -13.28
N ASP A 9 -4.94 -5.34 -13.62
CA ASP A 9 -5.13 -3.98 -14.15
C ASP A 9 -4.63 -2.93 -13.13
N ALA A 10 -4.89 -3.14 -11.84
CA ALA A 10 -4.39 -2.25 -10.79
C ALA A 10 -2.85 -2.30 -10.68
N ILE A 11 -2.24 -3.49 -10.77
CA ILE A 11 -0.76 -3.64 -10.76
C ILE A 11 -0.15 -2.95 -11.98
N GLU A 12 -0.67 -3.22 -13.17
CA GLU A 12 -0.17 -2.62 -14.42
C GLU A 12 -0.19 -1.09 -14.31
N ALA A 13 -1.28 -0.56 -13.77
CA ALA A 13 -1.40 0.87 -13.61
C ALA A 13 -0.42 1.42 -12.54
N ILE A 14 -0.09 0.63 -11.51
CA ILE A 14 0.85 1.01 -10.44
C ILE A 14 2.31 0.98 -10.93
N VAL A 15 2.68 0.01 -11.75
CA VAL A 15 4.10 -0.32 -12.01
C VAL A 15 4.70 0.43 -13.22
N VAL A 16 4.03 1.46 -13.74
CA VAL A 16 4.34 2.09 -15.05
C VAL A 16 5.79 2.58 -15.26
N ASP A 17 6.59 2.91 -14.22
CA ASP A 17 7.96 3.43 -14.43
C ASP A 17 9.04 2.94 -13.43
N GLU A 18 8.69 2.54 -12.21
CA GLU A 18 9.62 1.92 -11.24
C GLU A 18 8.84 1.03 -10.24
N GLN A 19 9.15 -0.27 -10.20
CA GLN A 19 8.21 -1.26 -9.66
C GLN A 19 7.96 -1.19 -8.15
N HIS A 20 8.88 -0.65 -7.34
CA HIS A 20 8.71 -0.59 -5.88
C HIS A 20 8.43 0.80 -5.33
N SER A 21 9.01 1.85 -5.93
CA SER A 21 8.76 3.24 -5.54
C SER A 21 7.32 3.67 -5.85
N ALA A 22 6.70 3.09 -6.89
CA ALA A 22 5.33 3.40 -7.23
C ALA A 22 4.31 2.82 -6.23
N PHE A 23 4.48 1.57 -5.76
CA PHE A 23 3.63 1.02 -4.70
C PHE A 23 3.77 1.78 -3.39
N LEU A 24 5.00 2.20 -3.02
CA LEU A 24 5.21 3.02 -1.83
C LEU A 24 4.43 4.34 -1.94
N ALA A 25 4.58 5.06 -3.05
CA ALA A 25 3.89 6.34 -3.26
C ALA A 25 2.37 6.19 -3.21
N VAL A 26 1.83 5.16 -3.86
CA VAL A 26 0.38 4.84 -3.88
C VAL A 26 -0.14 4.60 -2.46
N ILE A 27 0.52 3.72 -1.72
CA ILE A 27 0.00 3.29 -0.44
C ILE A 27 0.18 4.35 0.64
N GLU A 28 1.24 5.17 0.60
CA GLU A 28 1.42 6.29 1.54
C GLU A 28 0.33 7.36 1.40
N ASP A 29 -0.09 7.68 0.17
CA ASP A 29 -1.06 8.75 -0.09
C ASP A 29 -2.50 8.33 0.21
N GLU A 30 -2.83 7.08 -0.13
CA GLU A 30 -4.19 6.54 0.01
C GLU A 30 -4.44 5.92 1.39
N THR A 31 -3.40 5.78 2.22
CA THR A 31 -3.54 5.26 3.59
C THR A 31 -3.56 6.43 4.58
N PRO A 32 -4.73 6.73 5.19
CA PRO A 32 -4.80 7.76 6.22
C PRO A 32 -4.08 7.28 7.48
N LEU A 33 -2.81 7.66 7.63
CA LEU A 33 -2.00 7.32 8.81
C LEU A 33 -2.31 8.29 9.98
N PRO A 34 -2.39 7.78 11.24
CA PRO A 34 -2.24 6.39 11.63
C PRO A 34 -3.44 5.51 11.21
N ALA A 35 -3.17 4.34 10.66
CA ALA A 35 -4.18 3.44 10.12
C ALA A 35 -4.35 2.18 10.98
N ALA A 36 -5.58 1.72 11.13
CA ALA A 36 -5.86 0.44 11.78
C ALA A 36 -5.49 -0.73 10.87
N GLY A 37 -4.68 -1.65 11.40
CA GLY A 37 -4.27 -2.88 10.72
C GLY A 37 -4.32 -4.08 11.66
N THR A 38 -4.03 -5.25 11.11
CA THR A 38 -3.95 -6.50 11.87
C THR A 38 -2.71 -7.27 11.43
N LEU A 39 -1.87 -7.66 12.39
CA LEU A 39 -0.69 -8.48 12.17
C LEU A 39 -0.97 -9.88 12.71
N LEU A 40 -1.07 -10.88 11.81
CA LEU A 40 -1.34 -12.29 12.19
C LEU A 40 -2.54 -12.48 13.14
N GLY A 41 -3.58 -11.64 13.00
CA GLY A 41 -4.77 -11.66 13.86
C GLY A 41 -4.73 -10.70 15.06
N SER A 42 -3.56 -10.11 15.38
CA SER A 42 -3.43 -9.11 16.44
C SER A 42 -3.65 -7.69 15.92
N PRO A 43 -4.49 -6.87 16.58
CA PRO A 43 -4.71 -5.49 16.17
C PRO A 43 -3.44 -4.67 16.37
N VAL A 44 -3.08 -3.88 15.36
CA VAL A 44 -1.93 -2.97 15.37
C VAL A 44 -2.30 -1.63 14.73
N THR A 45 -1.62 -0.58 15.14
CA THR A 45 -1.74 0.74 14.52
C THR A 45 -0.53 0.98 13.61
N VAL A 46 -0.76 1.10 12.32
CA VAL A 46 0.28 1.45 11.34
C VAL A 46 0.55 2.95 11.42
N THR A 47 1.81 3.33 11.63
CA THR A 47 2.21 4.73 11.82
C THR A 47 3.10 5.27 10.71
N SER A 48 3.83 4.41 10.01
CA SER A 48 4.56 4.75 8.78
C SER A 48 4.59 3.56 7.84
N ILE A 49 4.76 3.83 6.55
CA ILE A 49 5.05 2.82 5.53
C ILE A 49 6.30 3.32 4.82
N ASP A 50 7.29 2.46 4.66
CA ASP A 50 8.59 2.80 4.10
C ASP A 50 9.07 1.68 3.16
N TYR A 51 10.05 1.98 2.31
CA TYR A 51 10.74 0.97 1.50
C TYR A 51 12.12 0.66 2.09
N THR A 52 12.40 -0.62 2.34
CA THR A 52 13.72 -1.07 2.78
C THR A 52 14.40 -1.90 1.70
N LYS A 53 15.74 -1.83 1.64
CA LYS A 53 16.52 -2.29 0.49
C LYS A 53 16.38 -3.81 0.25
N GLU A 54 15.66 -4.11 -0.84
CA GLU A 54 15.78 -5.20 -1.81
C GLU A 54 15.44 -6.64 -1.38
N ALA A 55 15.36 -6.97 -0.08
CA ALA A 55 14.95 -8.33 0.35
C ALA A 55 13.54 -8.41 0.99
N ARG A 56 13.03 -7.31 1.57
CA ARG A 56 11.76 -7.31 2.31
C ARG A 56 10.62 -6.53 1.65
N GLY A 57 10.93 -5.76 0.60
CA GLY A 57 9.94 -4.89 -0.06
C GLY A 57 9.50 -3.73 0.82
N LEU A 58 8.20 -3.47 0.88
CA LEU A 58 7.61 -2.43 1.71
C LEU A 58 7.50 -2.90 3.16
N VAL A 59 7.85 -2.02 4.08
CA VAL A 59 7.76 -2.23 5.53
C VAL A 59 6.83 -1.21 6.13
N ALA A 60 6.24 -1.56 7.27
CA ALA A 60 5.38 -0.70 8.04
C ALA A 60 5.89 -0.62 9.47
N THR A 61 5.95 0.59 10.02
CA THR A 61 6.12 0.76 11.46
C THR A 61 4.74 0.61 12.10
N CYS A 62 4.62 -0.32 13.03
CA CYS A 62 3.38 -0.62 13.73
C CYS A 62 3.54 -0.46 15.23
N GLN A 63 2.52 0.09 15.88
CA GLN A 63 2.37 0.08 17.33
C GLN A 63 1.36 -1.00 17.70
N GLY A 64 1.84 -2.03 18.39
CA GLY A 64 1.04 -3.13 18.93
C GLY A 64 1.00 -3.11 20.46
N PRO A 65 0.32 -4.10 21.06
CA PRO A 65 0.25 -4.23 22.52
C PRO A 65 1.63 -4.44 23.18
N ASP A 66 2.57 -5.06 22.46
CA ASP A 66 3.92 -5.36 22.94
C ASP A 66 4.94 -4.25 22.63
N GLY A 67 4.52 -3.16 21.98
CA GLY A 67 5.37 -2.02 21.63
C GLY A 67 5.38 -1.67 20.14
N THR A 68 6.34 -0.82 19.76
CA THR A 68 6.55 -0.39 18.37
C THR A 68 7.55 -1.30 17.67
N GLY A 69 7.24 -1.76 16.45
CA GLY A 69 8.14 -2.58 15.64
C GLY A 69 7.94 -2.38 14.15
N GLU A 70 8.96 -2.75 13.38
CA GLU A 70 8.89 -2.80 11.91
C GLU A 70 8.44 -4.19 11.47
N VAL A 71 7.43 -4.24 10.60
CA VAL A 71 6.90 -5.48 10.03
C VAL A 71 6.83 -5.36 8.51
N THR A 72 6.81 -6.49 7.80
CA THR A 72 6.60 -6.43 6.35
C THR A 72 5.17 -5.97 6.10
N LEU A 73 5.00 -5.07 5.12
CA LEU A 73 3.67 -4.61 4.74
C LEU A 73 2.81 -5.79 4.29
N ALA A 74 3.41 -6.78 3.63
CA ALA A 74 2.71 -7.99 3.19
C ALA A 74 2.06 -8.75 4.37
N ASP A 75 2.64 -8.75 5.56
CA ASP A 75 2.10 -9.47 6.74
C ASP A 75 0.92 -8.76 7.41
N LEU A 76 0.62 -7.51 7.04
CA LEU A 76 -0.49 -6.75 7.56
C LEU A 76 -1.79 -7.04 6.81
N ALA A 77 -2.90 -7.06 7.52
CA ALA A 77 -4.23 -7.02 6.95
C ALA A 77 -4.92 -5.69 7.27
N PHE A 78 -5.65 -5.16 6.31
CA PHE A 78 -6.44 -3.94 6.44
C PHE A 78 -7.93 -4.26 6.29
N SER A 79 -8.80 -3.36 6.75
CA SER A 79 -10.25 -3.54 6.59
C SER A 79 -10.62 -3.62 5.10
N PRO A 80 -11.38 -4.64 4.66
CA PRO A 80 -11.62 -4.94 3.24
C PRO A 80 -12.36 -3.83 2.49
N ASP A 81 -13.04 -2.93 3.19
CA ASP A 81 -13.77 -1.81 2.59
C ASP A 81 -12.90 -0.56 2.32
N THR A 82 -11.61 -0.62 2.70
CA THR A 82 -10.67 0.49 2.52
C THR A 82 -9.95 0.45 1.17
N VAL A 83 -9.55 1.64 0.71
CA VAL A 83 -8.68 1.81 -0.47
C VAL A 83 -7.31 1.17 -0.21
N THR A 84 -6.77 1.33 1.01
CA THR A 84 -5.55 0.66 1.47
C THR A 84 -5.60 -0.86 1.29
N ALA A 85 -6.70 -1.52 1.65
CA ALA A 85 -6.83 -2.97 1.47
C ALA A 85 -6.79 -3.40 0.00
N TRP A 86 -7.32 -2.57 -0.91
CA TRP A 86 -7.28 -2.84 -2.35
C TRP A 86 -5.86 -2.73 -2.92
N ILE A 87 -5.14 -1.64 -2.60
CA ILE A 87 -3.72 -1.48 -2.99
C ILE A 87 -2.90 -2.63 -2.41
N HIS A 88 -3.15 -2.97 -1.16
CA HIS A 88 -2.44 -4.04 -0.46
C HIS A 88 -2.68 -5.40 -1.10
N ALA A 89 -3.91 -5.68 -1.53
CA ALA A 89 -4.23 -6.89 -2.29
C ALA A 89 -3.47 -6.95 -3.63
N ALA A 90 -3.39 -5.82 -4.35
CA ALA A 90 -2.60 -5.71 -5.59
C ALA A 90 -1.10 -5.89 -5.31
N TYR A 91 -0.58 -5.31 -4.22
CA TYR A 91 0.81 -5.46 -3.80
C TYR A 91 1.16 -6.91 -3.46
N ARG A 92 0.30 -7.61 -2.69
CA ARG A 92 0.48 -9.04 -2.39
C ARG A 92 0.49 -9.89 -3.65
N ARG A 93 -0.42 -9.61 -4.59
CA ARG A 93 -0.45 -10.29 -5.90
C ARG A 93 0.80 -10.04 -6.72
N TYR A 94 1.30 -8.80 -6.75
CA TYR A 94 2.56 -8.44 -7.40
C TYR A 94 3.76 -9.23 -6.83
N LEU A 95 3.77 -9.51 -5.52
CA LEU A 95 4.75 -10.39 -4.87
C LEU A 95 4.51 -11.90 -5.09
N GLY A 96 3.48 -12.30 -5.84
CA GLY A 96 3.09 -13.70 -6.02
C GLY A 96 2.40 -14.33 -4.80
N LEU A 97 1.98 -13.52 -3.82
CA LEU A 97 1.26 -13.96 -2.62
C LEU A 97 -0.26 -13.99 -2.88
N THR A 98 -0.98 -14.80 -2.11
CA THR A 98 -2.45 -14.79 -2.12
C THR A 98 -2.96 -13.43 -1.62
N PRO A 99 -3.77 -12.69 -2.40
CA PRO A 99 -4.34 -11.42 -1.98
C PRO A 99 -5.26 -11.60 -0.78
N PHE A 100 -5.30 -10.60 0.10
CA PHE A 100 -6.32 -10.55 1.15
C PHE A 100 -7.67 -10.08 0.59
N PRO A 101 -8.78 -10.38 1.29
CA PRO A 101 -10.08 -9.88 0.91
C PRO A 101 -10.06 -8.35 0.84
N ALA A 102 -10.43 -7.80 -0.32
CA ALA A 102 -10.59 -6.39 -0.54
C ALA A 102 -11.77 -6.17 -1.47
N ARG A 103 -12.52 -5.09 -1.25
CA ARG A 103 -13.61 -4.70 -2.14
C ARG A 103 -12.99 -4.18 -3.46
N PRO A 104 -13.31 -4.79 -4.62
CA PRO A 104 -12.84 -4.29 -5.90
C PRO A 104 -13.31 -2.87 -6.15
N ARG A 105 -12.39 -2.05 -6.68
CA ARG A 105 -12.69 -0.68 -7.10
C ARG A 105 -12.41 -0.54 -8.60
N PRO A 106 -13.32 -1.03 -9.46
CA PRO A 106 -13.16 -0.95 -10.91
C PRO A 106 -13.20 0.49 -11.42
N GLU A 107 -13.76 1.43 -10.65
CA GLU A 107 -13.73 2.86 -10.96
C GLU A 107 -12.46 3.58 -10.46
N TRP A 108 -11.49 2.86 -9.88
CA TRP A 108 -10.24 3.48 -9.47
C TRP A 108 -9.50 4.00 -10.70
N THR A 109 -9.70 5.29 -10.95
CA THR A 109 -8.81 6.12 -11.74
C THR A 109 -7.82 6.77 -10.79
N TRP A 110 -6.52 6.52 -10.99
CA TRP A 110 -5.39 7.18 -10.32
C TRP A 110 -5.72 8.58 -9.80
N PRO A 111 -5.26 8.97 -8.58
CA PRO A 111 -5.35 10.38 -8.23
C PRO A 111 -4.53 11.16 -9.26
N SER A 112 -5.22 12.08 -9.94
CA SER A 112 -4.71 12.95 -11.00
C SER A 112 -3.51 13.80 -10.57
N THR A 113 -3.15 13.75 -9.29
CA THR A 113 -2.05 14.46 -8.65
C THR A 113 -0.67 13.96 -9.09
N TRP A 114 -0.55 12.74 -9.64
CA TRP A 114 0.76 12.16 -10.02
C TRP A 114 1.08 12.17 -11.51
N ARG A 115 0.12 12.51 -12.38
CA ARG A 115 0.40 12.68 -13.82
C ARG A 115 1.41 13.81 -14.11
N CYS A 116 1.73 14.65 -13.12
CA CYS A 116 2.74 15.70 -13.19
C CYS A 116 4.08 15.36 -12.51
N LEU A 117 4.17 14.29 -11.69
CA LEU A 117 5.34 14.04 -10.84
C LEU A 117 6.48 13.29 -11.52
N SER A 118 6.24 12.68 -12.68
CA SER A 118 7.31 12.19 -13.58
C SER A 118 8.02 13.32 -14.34
N ALA A 119 7.61 14.58 -14.18
CA ALA A 119 8.22 15.74 -14.86
C ALA A 119 8.86 16.79 -13.93
N GLY A 120 8.80 16.66 -12.60
CA GLY A 120 9.37 17.67 -11.71
C GLY A 120 9.27 17.33 -10.23
N GLY A 121 10.40 17.42 -9.54
CA GLY A 121 10.59 16.95 -8.16
C GLY A 121 9.60 17.51 -7.13
N ARG A 122 9.26 16.66 -6.16
CA ARG A 122 8.49 17.01 -4.96
C ARG A 122 9.17 18.13 -4.18
N THR A 123 8.47 19.25 -3.99
CA THR A 123 8.59 20.05 -2.76
C THR A 123 7.39 19.74 -1.88
N ARG A 124 7.65 19.06 -0.75
CA ARG A 124 6.68 18.92 0.36
C ARG A 124 6.37 20.33 0.87
N PRO A 125 5.11 20.79 0.95
CA PRO A 125 4.82 21.96 1.75
C PRO A 125 5.03 21.59 3.23
N ALA A 126 5.92 22.34 3.89
CA ALA A 126 6.09 22.26 5.33
C ALA A 126 4.75 22.63 5.99
N ALA A 127 4.27 21.74 6.86
CA ALA A 127 3.12 22.02 7.72
C ALA A 127 3.36 23.32 8.51
N ARG A 128 2.36 24.19 8.56
CA ARG A 128 2.34 25.39 9.40
C ARG A 128 1.05 25.42 10.21
#